data_AF-A0A257MHL2-F1
#
_entry.id   AF-A0A257MHL2-F1
#
_cell.length_a   1.000
_cell.length_b   1.000
_cell.length_c   1.000
_cell.angle_alpha   90.00
_cell.angle_beta   90.00
_cell.angle_gamma   90.00
#
_symmetry.space_group_name_H-M   'P 1'
#
loop_
_entity.id
_entity.type
_entity.pdbx_description
1 polymer ?
#
loop_
_entity_poly.entity_id
_entity_poly.type
_entity_poly.pdbx_seq_one_letter_code
_entity_poly.pdbx_strand_id
1 'polypeptide(L)'
;MRCIFVLDILNGAVVHALRGERKRYRPIAEFSRIVSTSEPVALLRTLRPREVYVADLNLLTGQGDNLEAIGEISKWSKAMADIGISCLADLGRLPPSVTAVLGTETASLSLIKEAAAKLIRRGSKAVVSIDMKKGRLLASDPVLANIEPIDVLKILNHLDLEAVILLDLDRVGASAGLDKPFLKAAADASENPLILGGGISD
;
A
#
# COMPACT_ATOMS: atom_id res chain seq x y z
N MET A 1 15.40 10.62 5.64
CA MET A 1 13.93 10.55 5.56
C MET A 1 13.55 10.03 4.18
N ARG A 2 12.76 8.96 4.11
CA ARG A 2 12.26 8.36 2.86
C ARG A 2 10.83 8.82 2.65
N CYS A 3 10.52 9.42 1.51
CA CYS A 3 9.19 9.92 1.15
C CYS A 3 8.70 9.13 -0.05
N ILE A 4 7.51 8.54 0.07
CA ILE A 4 6.90 7.67 -0.94
C ILE A 4 5.64 8.36 -1.44
N PHE A 5 5.54 8.54 -2.75
CA PHE A 5 4.39 9.20 -3.35
C PHE A 5 3.27 8.18 -3.57
N VAL A 6 2.06 8.46 -3.07
CA VAL A 6 0.94 7.53 -3.14
C VAL A 6 0.08 7.85 -4.37
N LEU A 7 -0.23 6.82 -5.15
CA LEU A 7 -1.11 6.86 -6.31
C LEU A 7 -2.24 5.84 -6.12
N ASP A 8 -3.40 6.31 -5.69
CA ASP A 8 -4.64 5.52 -5.77
C ASP A 8 -5.19 5.61 -7.20
N ILE A 9 -5.29 4.49 -7.92
CA ILE A 9 -5.75 4.47 -9.31
C ILE A 9 -7.11 3.80 -9.41
N LEU A 10 -8.08 4.53 -9.96
CA LEU A 10 -9.43 4.06 -10.24
C LEU A 10 -9.80 4.43 -11.68
N ASN A 11 -10.18 3.42 -12.47
CA ASN A 11 -10.55 3.52 -13.89
C ASN A 11 -9.48 4.27 -14.71
N GLY A 12 -8.21 3.93 -14.52
CA GLY A 12 -7.06 4.55 -15.19
C GLY A 12 -6.68 5.95 -14.71
N ALA A 13 -7.41 6.53 -13.75
CA ALA A 13 -7.15 7.87 -13.22
C ALA A 13 -6.64 7.81 -11.79
N VAL A 14 -5.65 8.65 -11.48
CA VAL A 14 -5.22 8.92 -10.10
C VAL A 14 -6.32 9.70 -9.39
N VAL A 15 -6.78 9.18 -8.26
CA VAL A 15 -7.86 9.75 -7.46
C VAL A 15 -7.39 10.17 -6.08
N HIS A 16 -8.12 11.11 -5.48
CA HIS A 16 -7.90 11.52 -4.11
C HIS A 16 -8.60 10.53 -3.15
N ALA A 17 -7.82 9.67 -2.51
CA ALA A 17 -8.34 8.79 -1.46
C ALA A 17 -8.70 9.57 -0.20
N LEU A 18 -9.85 9.25 0.38
CA LEU A 18 -10.39 9.89 1.57
C LEU A 18 -11.01 8.86 2.51
N ARG A 19 -10.37 8.62 3.65
CA ARG A 19 -10.87 7.75 4.75
C ARG A 19 -11.26 6.31 4.37
N GLY A 20 -10.73 5.78 3.27
CA GLY A 20 -11.17 4.49 2.72
C GLY A 20 -12.60 4.52 2.14
N GLU A 21 -13.22 5.70 2.02
CA GLU A 21 -14.58 5.86 1.52
C GLU A 21 -14.57 5.96 -0.01
N ARG A 22 -14.28 4.82 -0.68
CA ARG A 22 -14.05 4.71 -2.13
C ARG A 22 -15.11 5.42 -3.00
N LYS A 23 -16.38 5.47 -2.56
CA LYS A 23 -17.49 6.17 -3.24
C LYS A 23 -17.30 7.70 -3.36
N ARG A 24 -16.42 8.29 -2.55
CA ARG A 24 -16.13 9.73 -2.53
C ARG A 24 -14.88 10.09 -3.31
N TYR A 25 -14.16 9.09 -3.83
CA TYR A 25 -12.90 9.33 -4.52
C TYR A 25 -13.19 10.04 -5.84
N ARG A 26 -12.38 11.06 -6.10
CA ARG A 26 -12.51 11.89 -7.30
C ARG A 26 -11.14 12.11 -7.94
N PRO A 27 -11.08 12.33 -9.26
CA PRO A 27 -9.84 12.61 -9.98
C PRO A 27 -9.01 13.70 -9.29
N ILE A 28 -7.71 13.46 -9.14
CA ILE A 28 -6.82 14.36 -8.37
C ILE A 28 -6.72 15.76 -9.00
N ALA A 29 -6.90 15.88 -10.31
CA ALA A 29 -6.92 17.16 -11.04
C ALA A 29 -8.01 18.14 -10.55
N GLU A 30 -9.09 17.66 -9.92
CA GLU A 30 -10.15 18.52 -9.37
C GLU A 30 -9.70 19.31 -8.14
N PHE A 31 -8.66 18.85 -7.44
CA PHE A 31 -8.21 19.43 -6.16
C PHE A 31 -6.75 19.90 -6.18
N SER A 32 -5.93 19.32 -7.06
CA SER A 32 -4.51 19.59 -7.11
C SER A 32 -4.22 21.01 -7.58
N ARG A 33 -3.30 21.67 -6.87
CA ARG A 33 -2.72 22.96 -7.28
C ARG A 33 -1.42 22.81 -8.09
N ILE A 34 -0.96 21.57 -8.28
CA ILE A 34 0.34 21.26 -8.89
C ILE A 34 0.16 20.59 -10.26
N VAL A 35 -0.87 19.76 -10.42
CA VAL A 35 -1.17 19.07 -11.67
C VAL A 35 -2.60 19.35 -12.11
N SER A 36 -2.81 19.45 -13.42
CA SER A 36 -4.13 19.60 -14.05
C SER A 36 -4.61 18.33 -14.75
N THR A 37 -3.96 17.19 -14.47
CA THR A 37 -4.26 15.88 -15.05
C THR A 37 -4.35 14.83 -13.95
N SER A 38 -5.14 13.80 -14.21
CA SER A 38 -5.25 12.61 -13.37
C SER A 38 -4.62 11.38 -14.03
N GLU A 39 -3.95 11.54 -15.17
CA GLU A 39 -3.26 10.44 -15.84
C GLU A 39 -1.94 10.12 -15.11
N PRO A 40 -1.71 8.85 -14.68
CA PRO A 40 -0.58 8.51 -13.81
C PRO A 40 0.80 8.91 -14.36
N VAL A 41 1.11 8.63 -15.63
CA VAL A 41 2.44 8.89 -16.19
C VAL A 41 2.70 10.40 -16.33
N ALA A 42 1.70 11.19 -16.71
CA ALA A 42 1.78 12.64 -16.80
C ALA A 42 2.00 13.29 -15.42
N LEU A 43 1.37 12.74 -14.37
CA LEU A 43 1.65 13.09 -12.98
C LEU A 43 3.12 12.84 -12.63
N LEU A 44 3.66 11.67 -12.95
CA LEU A 44 5.06 11.34 -12.68
C LEU A 44 6.05 12.22 -13.44
N ARG A 45 5.76 12.59 -14.69
CA ARG A 45 6.61 13.51 -15.46
C ARG A 45 6.73 14.88 -14.81
N THR A 46 5.65 15.33 -14.18
CA THR A 46 5.58 16.63 -13.50
C THR A 46 6.25 16.58 -12.13
N LEU A 47 5.91 15.58 -11.31
CA LEU A 47 6.33 15.50 -9.91
C LEU A 47 7.68 14.80 -9.71
N ARG A 48 8.06 13.91 -10.62
CA ARG A 48 9.29 13.11 -10.63
C ARG A 48 9.63 12.46 -9.28
N PRO A 49 8.68 11.74 -8.65
CA PRO A 49 8.94 11.08 -7.38
C PRO A 49 9.98 9.97 -7.56
N ARG A 50 10.85 9.79 -6.57
CA ARG A 50 11.84 8.70 -6.59
C ARG A 50 11.20 7.33 -6.38
N GLU A 51 10.19 7.27 -5.52
CA GLU A 51 9.51 6.05 -5.11
C GLU A 51 8.00 6.30 -5.04
N VAL A 52 7.23 5.34 -5.50
CA VAL A 52 5.77 5.38 -5.51
C VAL A 52 5.16 4.13 -4.89
N TYR A 53 4.06 4.32 -4.17
CA TYR A 53 3.12 3.26 -3.81
C TYR A 53 1.89 3.42 -4.69
N VAL A 54 1.44 2.33 -5.31
CA VAL A 54 0.26 2.33 -6.19
C VAL A 54 -0.78 1.38 -5.62
N ALA A 55 -2.00 1.87 -5.38
CA ALA A 55 -3.16 1.01 -5.10
C ALA A 55 -4.01 0.88 -6.35
N ASP A 56 -4.18 -0.36 -6.85
CA ASP A 56 -5.11 -0.67 -7.91
C ASP A 56 -6.52 -0.83 -7.33
N LEU A 57 -7.28 0.26 -7.29
CA LEU A 57 -8.62 0.25 -6.71
C LEU A 57 -9.61 -0.59 -7.52
N ASN A 58 -9.35 -0.80 -8.81
CA ASN A 58 -10.18 -1.68 -9.64
C ASN A 58 -10.01 -3.13 -9.21
N LEU A 59 -8.77 -3.60 -8.99
CA LEU A 59 -8.55 -4.95 -8.47
C LEU A 59 -9.03 -5.11 -7.03
N LEU A 60 -8.78 -4.12 -6.17
CA LEU A 60 -9.26 -4.13 -4.78
C LEU A 60 -10.79 -4.07 -4.65
N THR A 61 -11.52 -3.72 -5.73
CA THR A 61 -13.00 -3.69 -5.75
C THR A 61 -13.61 -4.73 -6.70
N GLY A 62 -12.80 -5.50 -7.42
CA GLY A 62 -13.26 -6.50 -8.38
C GLY A 62 -13.86 -5.93 -9.67
N GLN A 63 -13.44 -4.75 -10.11
CA GLN A 63 -13.98 -4.07 -11.30
C GLN A 63 -12.89 -3.70 -12.31
N GLY A 64 -12.34 -4.68 -13.05
CA GLY A 64 -11.26 -4.45 -14.01
C GLY A 64 -9.89 -4.33 -13.32
N ASP A 65 -8.92 -3.72 -14.01
CA ASP A 65 -7.55 -3.55 -13.50
C ASP A 65 -6.86 -2.32 -14.09
N ASN A 66 -5.74 -1.94 -13.48
CA ASN A 66 -4.83 -0.87 -13.93
C ASN A 66 -3.40 -1.41 -14.10
N LEU A 67 -3.22 -2.67 -14.46
CA LEU A 67 -1.90 -3.32 -14.51
C LEU A 67 -0.99 -2.70 -15.58
N GLU A 68 -1.56 -2.25 -16.71
CA GLU A 68 -0.81 -1.52 -17.74
C GLU A 68 -0.25 -0.20 -17.18
N ALA A 69 -1.07 0.57 -16.45
CA ALA A 69 -0.63 1.80 -15.81
C ALA A 69 0.47 1.54 -14.76
N ILE A 70 0.35 0.49 -13.95
CA ILE A 70 1.40 0.06 -13.00
C ILE A 70 2.69 -0.28 -13.75
N GLY A 71 2.59 -0.98 -14.87
CA GLY A 71 3.71 -1.28 -15.77
C GLY A 71 4.42 -0.02 -16.25
N GLU A 72 3.68 0.95 -16.77
CA GLU A 72 4.26 2.22 -17.22
C GLU A 72 4.87 3.01 -16.06
N ILE A 73 4.18 3.13 -14.93
CA ILE A 73 4.68 3.81 -13.72
C ILE A 73 6.05 3.26 -13.30
N SER A 74 6.22 1.93 -13.33
CA SER A 74 7.46 1.26 -12.91
C SER A 74 8.68 1.60 -13.77
N LYS A 75 8.47 2.15 -14.98
CA LYS A 75 9.56 2.62 -15.85
C LYS A 75 10.07 4.01 -15.46
N TRP A 76 9.29 4.79 -14.70
CA TRP A 76 9.61 6.17 -14.32
C TRP A 76 10.08 6.31 -12.88
N SER A 77 9.57 5.48 -11.98
CA SER A 77 9.87 5.52 -10.54
C SER A 77 9.99 4.11 -9.97
N LYS A 78 10.74 3.96 -8.87
CA LYS A 78 10.70 2.72 -8.10
C LYS A 78 9.28 2.53 -7.59
N ALA A 79 8.65 1.41 -7.89
CA ALA A 79 7.24 1.19 -7.59
C ALA A 79 7.04 -0.01 -6.68
N MET A 80 6.16 0.16 -5.69
CA MET A 80 5.46 -0.92 -5.02
C MET A 80 3.97 -0.83 -5.37
N ALA A 81 3.31 -1.98 -5.53
CA ALA A 81 1.92 -2.01 -5.93
C ALA A 81 1.09 -2.97 -5.07
N ASP A 82 -0.05 -2.47 -4.63
CA ASP A 82 -1.12 -3.24 -4.01
C ASP A 82 -2.21 -3.50 -5.05
N ILE A 83 -2.33 -4.77 -5.43
CA ILE A 83 -3.33 -5.26 -6.37
C ILE A 83 -4.33 -6.20 -5.70
N GLY A 84 -4.38 -6.22 -4.37
CA GLY A 84 -5.24 -7.12 -3.60
C GLY A 84 -4.87 -8.59 -3.76
N ILE A 85 -3.58 -8.91 -3.65
CA ILE A 85 -3.07 -10.29 -3.78
C ILE A 85 -3.85 -11.21 -2.84
N SER A 86 -4.55 -12.18 -3.40
CA SER A 86 -5.34 -13.16 -2.65
C SER A 86 -4.96 -14.61 -2.98
N CYS A 87 -4.09 -14.82 -3.97
CA CYS A 87 -3.44 -16.10 -4.23
C CYS A 87 -2.02 -15.94 -4.81
N LEU A 88 -1.21 -17.01 -4.78
CA LEU A 88 0.17 -16.96 -5.29
C LEU A 88 0.31 -16.69 -6.79
N ALA A 89 -0.75 -16.92 -7.57
CA ALA A 89 -0.77 -16.64 -9.00
C ALA A 89 -0.80 -15.13 -9.28
N ASP A 90 -1.39 -14.34 -8.38
CA ASP A 90 -1.49 -12.88 -8.52
C ASP A 90 -0.12 -12.20 -8.55
N LEU A 91 0.90 -12.78 -7.89
CA LEU A 91 2.28 -12.31 -7.96
C LEU A 91 2.82 -12.25 -9.39
N GLY A 92 2.32 -13.10 -10.29
CA GLY A 92 2.72 -13.10 -11.70
C GLY A 92 2.09 -11.99 -12.54
N ARG A 93 1.12 -11.25 -11.98
CA ARG A 93 0.42 -10.15 -12.66
C ARG A 93 1.19 -8.84 -12.58
N LEU A 94 2.08 -8.73 -11.59
CA LEU A 94 2.94 -7.56 -11.43
C LEU A 94 4.15 -7.66 -12.36
N PRO A 95 4.62 -6.52 -12.92
CA PRO A 95 5.90 -6.47 -13.59
C PRO A 95 7.03 -6.91 -12.64
N PRO A 96 8.10 -7.58 -13.12
CA PRO A 96 9.19 -8.05 -12.25
C PRO A 96 9.92 -6.95 -11.47
N SER A 97 9.88 -5.70 -11.95
CA SER A 97 10.47 -4.52 -11.33
C SER A 97 9.63 -3.92 -10.19
N VAL A 98 8.40 -4.38 -10.00
CA VAL A 98 7.45 -3.82 -9.02
C VAL A 98 7.47 -4.67 -7.75
N THR A 99 7.72 -4.03 -6.61
CA THR A 99 7.62 -4.70 -5.30
C THR A 99 6.16 -5.00 -4.97
N ALA A 100 5.85 -6.27 -4.72
CA ALA A 100 4.50 -6.68 -4.33
C ALA A 100 4.15 -6.20 -2.92
N VAL A 101 2.98 -5.60 -2.76
CA VAL A 101 2.37 -5.32 -1.45
C VAL A 101 1.38 -6.42 -1.11
N LEU A 102 1.56 -7.03 0.04
CA LEU A 102 0.68 -8.05 0.60
C LEU A 102 -0.14 -7.43 1.72
N GLY A 103 -1.38 -7.04 1.43
CA GLY A 103 -2.28 -6.44 2.41
C GLY A 103 -2.92 -7.49 3.32
N THR A 104 -3.00 -7.21 4.63
CA THR A 104 -3.77 -8.07 5.56
C THR A 104 -5.25 -8.10 5.20
N GLU A 105 -5.78 -7.06 4.55
CA GLU A 105 -7.18 -6.99 4.10
C GLU A 105 -7.53 -7.98 2.97
N THR A 106 -6.56 -8.46 2.20
CA THR A 106 -6.79 -9.39 1.08
C THR A 106 -6.11 -10.74 1.28
N ALA A 107 -4.90 -10.78 1.84
CA ALA A 107 -4.10 -11.99 1.98
C ALA A 107 -4.23 -12.62 3.36
N SER A 108 -4.38 -13.94 3.41
CA SER A 108 -4.26 -14.70 4.66
C SER A 108 -2.84 -14.67 5.20
N LEU A 109 -2.65 -14.91 6.51
CA LEU A 109 -1.31 -14.99 7.09
C LEU A 109 -0.48 -16.10 6.44
N SER A 110 -1.11 -17.23 6.10
CA SER A 110 -0.46 -18.33 5.38
C SER A 110 0.02 -17.90 4.00
N LEU A 111 -0.82 -17.17 3.26
CA LEU A 111 -0.46 -16.64 1.93
C LEU A 111 0.66 -15.62 2.03
N ILE A 112 0.63 -14.71 3.02
CA ILE A 112 1.69 -13.72 3.23
C ILE A 112 3.04 -14.43 3.41
N LYS A 113 3.10 -15.45 4.27
CA LYS A 113 4.32 -16.25 4.51
C LYS A 113 4.80 -16.95 3.25
N GLU A 114 3.90 -17.60 2.52
CA GLU A 114 4.24 -18.34 1.31
C GLU A 114 4.70 -17.42 0.16
N ALA A 115 4.01 -16.30 -0.02
CA ALA A 115 4.36 -15.28 -1.02
C ALA A 115 5.71 -14.64 -0.73
N ALA A 116 5.97 -14.26 0.54
CA ALA A 116 7.27 -13.71 0.95
C ALA A 116 8.41 -14.71 0.68
N ALA A 117 8.25 -15.98 1.08
CA ALA A 117 9.24 -17.02 0.81
C ALA A 117 9.46 -17.27 -0.69
N LYS A 118 8.41 -17.18 -1.51
CA LYS A 118 8.50 -17.31 -2.97
C LYS A 118 9.26 -16.14 -3.60
N LEU A 119 9.03 -14.92 -3.14
CA LEU A 119 9.74 -13.72 -3.62
C LEU A 119 11.22 -13.75 -3.24
N ILE A 120 11.56 -14.16 -2.01
CA ILE A 120 12.95 -14.29 -1.55
C ILE A 120 13.72 -15.27 -2.46
N ARG A 121 13.12 -16.41 -2.80
CA ARG A 121 13.73 -17.38 -3.75
C ARG A 121 13.94 -16.82 -5.16
N ARG A 122 13.24 -15.75 -5.53
CA ARG A 122 13.40 -15.03 -6.80
C ARG A 122 14.34 -13.83 -6.69
N GLY A 123 14.95 -13.61 -5.52
CA GLY A 123 15.88 -12.50 -5.27
C GLY A 123 15.19 -11.17 -4.97
N SER A 124 13.91 -11.16 -4.60
CA SER A 124 13.17 -9.96 -4.19
C SER A 124 12.50 -10.14 -2.84
N LYS A 125 12.03 -9.05 -2.22
CA LYS A 125 11.28 -9.08 -0.97
C LYS A 125 9.90 -8.46 -1.18
N ALA A 126 8.95 -8.84 -0.33
CA ALA A 126 7.63 -8.23 -0.32
C ALA A 126 7.59 -7.03 0.63
N VAL A 127 6.62 -6.16 0.41
CA VAL A 127 6.10 -5.27 1.46
C VAL A 127 4.81 -5.88 2.00
N VAL A 128 4.58 -5.79 3.31
CA VAL A 128 3.29 -6.17 3.91
C VAL A 128 2.56 -4.89 4.32
N SER A 129 1.27 -4.76 4.00
CA SER A 129 0.44 -3.65 4.48
C SER A 129 -0.46 -4.11 5.62
N ILE A 130 -0.37 -3.41 6.74
CA ILE A 130 -1.27 -3.53 7.89
C ILE A 130 -2.18 -2.32 7.86
N ASP A 131 -3.41 -2.55 7.44
CA ASP A 131 -4.43 -1.51 7.34
C ASP A 131 -5.24 -1.46 8.62
N MET A 132 -5.48 -0.26 9.12
CA MET A 132 -6.21 -0.02 10.36
C MET A 132 -7.37 0.93 10.14
N LYS A 133 -8.49 0.63 10.80
CA LYS A 133 -9.65 1.51 10.85
C LYS A 133 -10.21 1.53 12.25
N LYS A 134 -10.41 2.73 12.80
CA LYS A 134 -10.83 2.97 14.19
C LYS A 134 -9.92 2.26 15.20
N GLY A 135 -8.62 2.28 14.93
CA GLY A 135 -7.59 1.62 15.73
C GLY A 135 -7.58 0.09 15.66
N ARG A 136 -8.41 -0.53 14.81
CA ARG A 136 -8.49 -1.99 14.66
C ARG A 136 -7.90 -2.44 13.33
N LEU A 137 -7.27 -3.60 13.34
CA LEU A 137 -6.77 -4.26 12.14
C LEU A 137 -7.90 -4.56 11.15
N LEU A 138 -7.65 -4.29 9.87
CA LEU A 138 -8.43 -4.85 8.76
C LEU A 138 -7.72 -6.11 8.26
N ALA A 139 -8.39 -7.25 8.40
CA ALA A 139 -7.87 -8.52 7.96
C ALA A 139 -8.94 -9.40 7.31
N SER A 140 -8.59 -10.08 6.21
CA SER A 140 -9.45 -11.13 5.63
C SER A 140 -9.33 -12.46 6.39
N ASP A 141 -8.18 -12.71 7.00
CA ASP A 141 -7.91 -13.92 7.77
C ASP A 141 -8.60 -13.88 9.15
N PRO A 142 -9.49 -14.83 9.48
CA PRO A 142 -10.08 -14.92 10.81
C PRO A 142 -9.04 -15.06 11.94
N VAL A 143 -7.87 -15.63 11.65
CA VAL A 143 -6.77 -15.75 12.62
C VAL A 143 -6.25 -14.37 13.02
N LEU A 144 -6.25 -13.41 12.09
CA LEU A 144 -5.77 -12.05 12.32
C LEU A 144 -6.88 -11.12 12.83
N ALA A 145 -8.15 -11.41 12.58
CA ALA A 145 -9.29 -10.50 12.82
C ALA A 145 -9.43 -9.96 14.26
N ASN A 146 -8.83 -10.63 15.26
CA ASN A 146 -8.84 -10.19 16.67
C ASN A 146 -7.42 -9.94 17.23
N ILE A 147 -6.42 -9.82 16.37
CA ILE A 147 -5.04 -9.53 16.77
C ILE A 147 -4.81 -8.03 16.67
N GLU A 148 -4.16 -7.47 17.70
CA GLU A 148 -3.76 -6.06 17.70
C GLU A 148 -2.67 -5.81 16.64
N PRO A 149 -2.66 -4.65 15.95
CA PRO A 149 -1.67 -4.35 14.90
C PRO A 149 -0.21 -4.55 15.34
N ILE A 150 0.11 -4.23 16.59
CA ILE A 150 1.45 -4.41 17.18
C ILE A 150 1.84 -5.90 17.28
N ASP A 151 0.89 -6.78 17.55
CA ASP A 151 1.17 -8.22 17.62
C ASP A 151 1.31 -8.83 16.22
N VAL A 152 0.62 -8.28 15.22
CA VAL A 152 0.88 -8.63 13.81
C VAL A 152 2.32 -8.29 13.42
N LEU A 153 2.85 -7.12 13.83
CA LEU A 153 4.25 -6.78 13.56
C LEU A 153 5.22 -7.83 14.11
N LYS A 154 5.00 -8.32 15.34
CA LYS A 154 5.83 -9.37 15.93
C LYS A 154 5.77 -10.67 15.14
N ILE A 155 4.59 -11.05 14.64
CA ILE A 155 4.43 -12.23 13.77
C ILE A 155 5.25 -12.05 12.48
N LEU A 156 5.26 -10.84 11.91
CA LEU A 156 5.97 -10.51 10.68
C LEU A 156 7.49 -10.43 10.85
N ASN A 157 8.03 -10.27 12.07
CA ASN A 157 9.48 -10.28 12.32
C ASN A 157 10.15 -11.60 11.89
N HIS A 158 9.38 -12.69 11.79
CA HIS A 158 9.88 -13.96 11.27
C HIS A 158 10.03 -14.00 9.74
N LEU A 159 9.69 -12.92 9.04
CA LEU A 159 9.77 -12.80 7.59
C LEU A 159 10.78 -11.72 7.24
N ASP A 160 11.61 -12.01 6.23
CA ASP A 160 12.55 -11.06 5.68
C ASP A 160 11.84 -10.17 4.63
N LEU A 161 11.30 -9.04 5.09
CA LEU A 161 10.48 -8.13 4.29
C LEU A 161 11.29 -6.91 3.82
N GLU A 162 10.85 -6.27 2.73
CA GLU A 162 11.41 -4.98 2.33
C GLU A 162 10.97 -3.88 3.31
N ALA A 163 9.70 -3.93 3.74
CA ALA A 163 9.13 -3.08 4.77
C ALA A 163 7.75 -3.61 5.22
N VAL A 164 7.24 -3.04 6.30
CA VAL A 164 5.83 -3.11 6.68
C VAL A 164 5.21 -1.72 6.59
N ILE A 165 4.11 -1.59 5.85
CA ILE A 165 3.28 -0.39 5.82
C ILE A 165 2.30 -0.44 6.99
N LEU A 166 2.22 0.64 7.76
CA LEU A 166 1.18 0.87 8.77
C LEU A 166 0.27 1.99 8.23
N LEU A 167 -0.94 1.63 7.82
CA LEU A 167 -1.89 2.56 7.20
C LEU A 167 -3.09 2.80 8.12
N ASP A 168 -3.19 4.00 8.70
CA ASP A 168 -4.40 4.42 9.43
C ASP A 168 -5.40 5.09 8.47
N LEU A 169 -6.40 4.33 8.05
CA LEU A 169 -7.39 4.78 7.07
C LEU A 169 -8.18 5.99 7.56
N ASP A 170 -8.49 6.12 8.85
CA ASP A 170 -9.31 7.25 9.33
C ASP A 170 -8.58 8.60 9.18
N ARG A 171 -7.25 8.55 9.04
CA ARG A 171 -6.38 9.71 8.86
C ARG A 171 -6.04 10.00 7.39
N VAL A 172 -6.33 9.09 6.47
CA VAL A 172 -6.07 9.29 5.02
C VAL A 172 -6.94 10.43 4.48
N GLY A 173 -6.27 11.43 3.86
CA GLY A 173 -6.91 12.62 3.31
C GLY A 173 -7.52 13.56 4.35
N ALA A 174 -7.30 13.33 5.64
CA ALA A 174 -7.89 14.10 6.73
C ALA A 174 -6.94 15.14 7.36
N SER A 175 -5.64 15.12 7.00
CA SER A 175 -4.59 15.98 7.59
C SER A 175 -4.60 16.00 9.12
N ALA A 176 -4.90 14.87 9.75
CA ALA A 176 -5.14 14.75 11.19
C ALA A 176 -3.86 14.51 12.01
N GLY A 177 -2.68 14.60 11.38
CA GLY A 177 -1.40 14.28 11.99
C GLY A 177 -1.22 12.78 12.27
N LEU A 178 -0.07 12.43 12.85
CA LEU A 178 0.34 11.06 13.16
C LEU A 178 0.04 10.66 14.60
N ASP A 179 -0.30 9.38 14.83
CA ASP A 179 -0.43 8.80 16.16
C ASP A 179 0.95 8.46 16.76
N LYS A 180 1.62 9.47 17.33
CA LYS A 180 3.00 9.29 17.84
C LYS A 180 3.16 8.16 18.88
N PRO A 181 2.26 7.99 19.87
CA PRO A 181 2.33 6.87 20.80
C PRO A 181 2.29 5.50 20.11
N PHE A 182 1.34 5.30 19.18
CA PHE A 182 1.26 4.06 18.42
C PHE A 182 2.52 3.83 17.57
N LEU A 183 2.99 4.86 16.89
CA LEU A 183 4.19 4.77 16.05
C LEU A 183 5.44 4.40 16.84
N LYS A 184 5.58 4.93 18.06
CA LYS A 184 6.68 4.54 18.96
C LYS A 184 6.58 3.06 19.34
N ALA A 185 5.40 2.60 19.76
CA ALA A 185 5.19 1.19 20.08
C ALA A 185 5.44 0.27 18.89
N ALA A 186 5.05 0.69 17.68
CA ALA A 186 5.30 -0.06 16.46
C ALA A 186 6.79 -0.13 16.12
N ALA A 187 7.52 0.98 16.25
CA ALA A 187 8.96 1.02 16.04
C ALA A 187 9.72 0.15 17.04
N ASP A 188 9.27 0.08 18.29
CA ASP A 188 9.86 -0.79 19.32
C ASP A 188 9.56 -2.28 19.08
N ALA A 189 8.44 -2.60 18.41
CA ALA A 189 7.98 -3.97 18.17
C ALA A 189 8.48 -4.59 16.86
N SER A 190 8.77 -3.79 15.84
CA SER A 190 9.12 -4.30 14.50
C SER A 190 10.62 -4.39 14.29
N GLU A 191 11.07 -5.53 13.76
CA GLU A 191 12.44 -5.74 13.28
C GLU A 191 12.58 -5.38 11.79
N ASN A 192 11.45 -5.28 11.07
CA ASN A 192 11.40 -4.87 9.68
C ASN A 192 11.30 -3.33 9.55
N PRO A 193 11.79 -2.74 8.45
CA PRO A 193 11.61 -1.32 8.19
C PRO A 193 10.12 -0.93 8.17
N LEU A 194 9.75 0.16 8.83
CA LEU A 194 8.38 0.68 8.83
C LEU A 194 8.19 1.80 7.80
N ILE A 195 7.05 1.75 7.11
CA ILE A 195 6.52 2.83 6.26
C ILE A 195 5.20 3.26 6.88
N LEU A 196 4.99 4.57 7.01
CA LEU A 196 3.81 5.12 7.67
C LEU A 196 2.89 5.76 6.64
N GLY A 197 1.60 5.39 6.69
CA GLY A 197 0.55 5.93 5.84
C GLY A 197 -0.64 6.45 6.65
N GLY A 198 -1.31 7.47 6.13
CA GLY A 198 -2.44 8.13 6.79
C GLY A 198 -2.00 9.26 7.73
N GLY A 199 -2.66 10.42 7.62
CA GLY A 199 -2.41 11.56 8.53
C GLY A 199 -1.09 12.30 8.33
N ILE A 200 -0.33 11.98 7.28
CA ILE A 200 0.86 12.75 6.91
C ILE A 200 0.41 14.15 6.47
N SER A 201 0.81 15.15 7.24
CA SER A 201 0.56 16.57 6.98
C SER A 201 1.79 17.37 7.40
N ASP A 202 1.94 18.56 6.83
CA ASP A 202 2.92 19.59 7.23
C ASP A 202 2.43 20.41 8.43
#